data_AF-G7LTR4-F1
#
_entry.id   AF-G7LTR4-F1
#
_cell.length_a   1.000
_cell.length_b   1.000
_cell.length_c   1.000
_cell.angle_alpha   90.00
_cell.angle_beta   90.00
_cell.angle_gamma   90.00
#
_symmetry.space_group_name_H-M   'P 1'
#
loop_
_entity.id
_entity.type
_entity.pdbx_description
1 polymer ?
#
loop_
_entity_poly.entity_id
_entity_poly.type
_entity_poly.pdbx_seq_one_letter_code
_entity_poly.pdbx_strand_id
1 'polypeptide(L)'
;MQVLIMRHGDAIPDAASDALRPLSARGYDESRKMASWLNNQQLDIDRILVSPYLRARQTLEAIRGLLPLPEGDECLSELTPGGDAGFVGSYLQALAKEGTEAVLVVSHLPLVGYLVAELCPAENAPMFATSGIASVSIDTPSGRGVFDWQVSPAQLALKR
;
A
#
# COMPACT_ATOMS: atom_id res chain seq x y z
N MET A 1 -10.51 11.76 -1.61
CA MET A 1 -10.24 10.31 -1.48
C MET A 1 -8.88 10.10 -0.82
N GLN A 2 -8.80 9.23 0.19
CA GLN A 2 -7.56 8.81 0.83
C GLN A 2 -6.94 7.60 0.09
N VAL A 3 -5.64 7.61 -0.13
CA VAL A 3 -4.88 6.49 -0.68
C VAL A 3 -3.82 6.07 0.33
N LEU A 4 -3.92 4.83 0.81
CA LEU A 4 -2.96 4.19 1.69
C LEU A 4 -2.05 3.29 0.86
N ILE A 5 -0.81 3.71 0.65
CA ILE A 5 0.17 2.97 -0.15
C ILE A 5 1.04 2.16 0.80
N MET A 6 0.90 0.84 0.77
CA MET A 6 1.64 -0.10 1.58
C MET A 6 2.65 -0.88 0.73
N ARG A 7 3.91 -0.87 1.14
CA ARG A 7 4.88 -1.85 0.64
C ARG A 7 4.61 -3.19 1.30
N HIS A 8 4.66 -4.29 0.54
CA HIS A 8 4.59 -5.64 1.11
C HIS A 8 5.57 -5.86 2.29
N GLY A 9 5.24 -6.82 3.15
CA GLY A 9 6.08 -7.23 4.28
C GLY A 9 7.40 -7.88 3.87
N ASP A 10 8.30 -8.09 4.83
CA ASP A 10 9.56 -8.79 4.59
C ASP A 10 9.34 -10.19 3.99
N ALA A 11 10.14 -10.57 3.00
CA ALA A 11 9.92 -11.77 2.20
C ALA A 11 11.21 -12.57 2.04
N ILE A 12 11.12 -13.89 2.21
CA ILE A 12 12.29 -14.76 2.12
C ILE A 12 12.82 -14.78 0.67
N PRO A 13 14.14 -14.90 0.47
CA PRO A 13 14.74 -14.91 -0.87
C PRO A 13 14.54 -16.25 -1.60
N ASP A 14 14.37 -17.34 -0.85
CA ASP A 14 14.30 -18.70 -1.39
C ASP A 14 12.90 -19.02 -1.92
N ALA A 15 12.77 -19.11 -3.24
CA ALA A 15 11.55 -19.52 -3.95
C ALA A 15 11.88 -19.88 -5.41
N ALA A 16 10.94 -20.55 -6.08
CA ALA A 16 11.07 -20.93 -7.48
C ALA A 16 11.19 -19.73 -8.46
N SER A 17 10.68 -18.56 -8.07
CA SER A 17 10.80 -17.31 -8.82
C SER A 17 10.60 -16.10 -7.89
N ASP A 18 10.98 -14.89 -8.31
CA ASP A 18 10.77 -13.69 -7.47
C ASP A 18 9.28 -13.48 -7.14
N ALA A 19 8.38 -13.70 -8.12
CA ALA A 19 6.95 -13.53 -7.93
C ALA A 19 6.36 -14.48 -6.87
N LEU A 20 6.98 -15.64 -6.66
CA LEU A 20 6.55 -16.69 -5.72
C LEU A 20 7.25 -16.64 -4.37
N ARG A 21 8.08 -15.62 -4.10
CA ARG A 21 8.68 -15.44 -2.78
C ARG A 21 7.60 -15.19 -1.72
N PRO A 22 7.50 -16.03 -0.67
CA PRO A 22 6.55 -15.81 0.40
C PRO A 22 7.09 -14.80 1.42
N LEU A 23 6.19 -14.28 2.26
CA LEU A 23 6.55 -13.50 3.44
C LEU A 23 7.39 -14.35 4.41
N SER A 24 8.34 -13.70 5.06
CA SER A 24 9.03 -14.24 6.23
C SER A 24 8.13 -14.14 7.46
N ALA A 25 8.48 -14.85 8.54
CA ALA A 25 7.78 -14.70 9.83
C ALA A 25 7.80 -13.24 10.31
N ARG A 26 8.94 -12.55 10.14
CA ARG A 26 9.07 -11.12 10.43
C ARG A 26 8.11 -10.28 9.59
N GLY A 27 7.96 -10.59 8.31
CA GLY A 27 7.05 -9.89 7.40
C GLY A 27 5.60 -9.96 7.84
N TYR A 28 5.15 -11.14 8.27
CA TYR A 28 3.82 -11.33 8.87
C TYR A 28 3.66 -10.48 10.13
N ASP A 29 4.61 -10.54 11.06
CA ASP A 29 4.52 -9.82 12.34
C ASP A 29 4.52 -8.30 12.16
N GLU A 30 5.39 -7.77 11.29
CA GLU A 30 5.45 -6.34 11.01
C GLU A 30 4.19 -5.83 10.28
N SER A 31 3.65 -6.60 9.34
CA SER A 31 2.41 -6.25 8.63
C SER A 31 1.22 -6.21 9.59
N ARG A 32 1.11 -7.20 10.49
CA ARG A 32 0.06 -7.24 11.53
C ARG A 32 0.16 -6.09 12.52
N LYS A 33 1.37 -5.70 12.92
CA LYS A 33 1.60 -4.52 13.77
C LYS A 33 1.15 -3.24 13.09
N MET A 34 1.48 -3.07 11.81
CA MET A 34 1.05 -1.91 11.03
C MET A 34 -0.47 -1.88 10.85
N ALA A 35 -1.12 -3.02 10.61
CA ALA A 35 -2.57 -3.10 10.54
C ALA A 35 -3.25 -2.71 11.86
N SER A 36 -2.75 -3.22 12.98
CA SER A 36 -3.28 -2.87 14.31
C SER A 36 -3.12 -1.38 14.61
N TRP A 37 -1.99 -0.78 14.22
CA TRP A 37 -1.77 0.65 14.35
C TRP A 37 -2.70 1.47 13.44
N LEU A 38 -2.89 1.03 12.20
CA LEU A 38 -3.74 1.70 11.22
C LEU A 38 -5.22 1.64 11.63
N ASN A 39 -5.66 0.54 12.23
CA ASN A 39 -7.03 0.40 12.75
C ASN A 39 -7.35 1.46 13.83
N ASN A 40 -6.35 1.88 14.62
CA ASN A 40 -6.52 2.96 15.59
C ASN A 40 -6.67 4.36 14.95
N GLN A 41 -6.40 4.50 13.65
CA GLN A 41 -6.60 5.74 12.90
C GLN A 41 -8.04 5.89 12.37
N GLN A 42 -8.91 4.88 12.58
CA GLN A 42 -10.33 4.92 12.20
C GLN A 42 -10.56 5.28 10.73
N LEU A 43 -9.78 4.68 9.83
CA LEU A 43 -9.94 4.83 8.39
C LEU A 43 -10.83 3.70 7.86
N ASP A 44 -11.97 4.08 7.26
CA ASP A 44 -12.86 3.16 6.57
C ASP A 44 -12.37 2.96 5.14
N ILE A 45 -11.78 1.80 4.85
CA ILE A 45 -11.23 1.47 3.53
C ILE A 45 -12.33 0.84 2.68
N ASP A 46 -12.60 1.38 1.50
CA ASP A 46 -13.70 0.90 0.63
C ASP A 46 -13.21 0.05 -0.56
N ARG A 47 -11.93 0.20 -0.92
CA ARG A 47 -11.30 -0.48 -2.04
C ARG A 47 -9.89 -0.96 -1.70
N ILE A 48 -9.53 -2.11 -2.26
CA ILE A 48 -8.21 -2.72 -2.09
C ILE A 48 -7.66 -3.05 -3.46
N LEU A 49 -6.48 -2.52 -3.77
CA LEU A 49 -5.70 -2.85 -4.94
C LEU A 49 -4.43 -3.57 -4.49
N VAL A 50 -4.13 -4.72 -5.08
CA VAL A 50 -2.98 -5.54 -4.64
C VAL A 50 -2.25 -6.16 -5.81
N SER A 51 -0.93 -6.21 -5.72
CA SER A 51 -0.08 -6.91 -6.69
C SER A 51 -0.36 -8.42 -6.73
N PRO A 52 -0.22 -9.08 -7.89
CA PRO A 52 -0.33 -10.54 -8.01
C PRO A 52 0.81 -11.31 -7.32
N TYR A 53 1.90 -10.64 -6.95
CA TYR A 53 3.04 -11.33 -6.33
C TYR A 53 2.67 -11.88 -4.95
N LEU A 54 3.14 -13.09 -4.65
CA LEU A 54 2.72 -13.86 -3.47
C LEU A 54 2.89 -13.07 -2.17
N ARG A 55 4.03 -12.40 -1.98
CA ARG A 55 4.31 -11.56 -0.80
C ARG A 55 3.33 -10.40 -0.61
N ALA A 56 2.80 -9.81 -1.69
CA ALA A 56 1.80 -8.75 -1.59
C ALA A 56 0.43 -9.33 -1.19
N ARG A 57 0.02 -10.45 -1.82
CA ARG A 57 -1.20 -11.20 -1.46
C ARG A 57 -1.18 -11.65 -0.01
N GLN A 58 -0.06 -12.20 0.45
CA GLN A 58 0.11 -12.63 1.85
C GLN A 58 0.16 -11.46 2.83
N THR A 59 0.68 -10.29 2.40
CA THR A 59 0.61 -9.06 3.23
C THR A 59 -0.84 -8.67 3.44
N LEU A 60 -1.64 -8.63 2.37
CA LEU A 60 -3.08 -8.35 2.47
C LEU A 60 -3.80 -9.36 3.37
N GLU A 61 -3.55 -10.66 3.18
CA GLU A 61 -4.16 -11.70 4.02
C GLU A 61 -3.80 -11.54 5.50
N ALA A 62 -2.54 -11.20 5.79
CA ALA A 62 -2.07 -11.00 7.16
C ALA A 62 -2.79 -9.87 7.90
N ILE A 63 -3.32 -8.87 7.18
CA ILE A 63 -3.93 -7.67 7.77
C ILE A 63 -5.46 -7.71 7.80
N ARG A 64 -6.12 -8.57 6.98
CA ARG A 64 -7.59 -8.70 6.90
C ARG A 64 -8.28 -8.98 8.24
N GLY A 65 -7.63 -9.70 9.15
CA GLY A 65 -8.17 -9.99 10.48
C GLY A 65 -7.96 -8.90 11.54
N LEU A 66 -7.24 -7.82 11.21
CA LEU A 66 -6.81 -6.79 12.17
C LEU A 66 -7.23 -5.38 11.78
N LEU A 67 -7.68 -5.20 10.54
CA LEU A 67 -8.11 -3.95 9.95
C LEU A 67 -9.45 -4.23 9.25
N PRO A 68 -10.51 -3.44 9.49
CA PRO A 68 -11.76 -3.57 8.76
C PRO A 68 -11.49 -3.29 7.27
N LEU A 69 -11.61 -4.33 6.46
CA LEU A 69 -11.36 -4.30 5.03
C LEU A 69 -12.57 -4.90 4.29
N PRO A 70 -12.90 -4.41 3.08
CA PRO A 70 -13.97 -4.98 2.27
C PRO A 70 -13.62 -6.42 1.89
N GLU A 71 -14.64 -7.26 1.68
CA GLU A 71 -14.42 -8.67 1.31
C GLU A 71 -13.63 -8.81 0.00
N GLY A 72 -13.93 -7.97 -0.99
CA GLY A 72 -13.28 -7.98 -2.30
C GLY A 72 -11.91 -7.28 -2.30
N ASP A 73 -11.05 -7.71 -3.23
CA ASP A 73 -9.83 -7.00 -3.63
C ASP A 73 -9.64 -7.11 -5.15
N GLU A 74 -9.00 -6.10 -5.74
CA GLU A 74 -8.64 -6.10 -7.15
C GLU A 74 -7.15 -6.41 -7.31
N CYS A 75 -6.87 -7.50 -8.02
CA CYS A 75 -5.51 -7.91 -8.32
C CYS A 75 -5.04 -7.26 -9.64
N LEU A 76 -4.13 -6.29 -9.55
CA LEU A 76 -3.67 -5.52 -10.72
C LEU A 76 -2.23 -5.90 -11.10
N SER A 77 -2.02 -6.29 -12.36
CA SER A 77 -0.68 -6.57 -12.92
C SER A 77 0.25 -5.35 -12.86
N GLU A 78 -0.33 -4.16 -12.90
CA GLU A 78 0.33 -2.87 -12.88
C GLU A 78 0.84 -2.52 -11.47
N LEU A 79 0.51 -3.30 -10.45
CA LEU A 79 1.07 -3.16 -9.10
C LEU A 79 2.33 -4.00 -8.86
N THR A 80 2.85 -4.70 -9.87
CA THR A 80 4.15 -5.40 -9.81
C THR A 80 5.33 -4.42 -9.76
N PRO A 81 6.56 -4.86 -9.42
CA PRO A 81 7.72 -3.95 -9.35
C PRO A 81 8.00 -3.16 -10.63
N GLY A 82 7.66 -3.72 -11.81
CA GLY A 82 7.84 -3.07 -13.10
C GLY A 82 6.59 -2.35 -13.63
N GLY A 83 5.57 -2.16 -12.77
CA GLY A 83 4.35 -1.48 -13.15
C GLY A 83 4.51 0.01 -13.43
N ASP A 84 3.55 0.57 -14.16
CA ASP A 84 3.53 1.98 -14.54
C ASP A 84 2.80 2.82 -13.47
N ALA A 85 3.55 3.69 -12.78
CA ALA A 85 3.00 4.57 -11.76
C ALA A 85 1.95 5.55 -12.32
N GLY A 86 2.12 6.04 -13.55
CA GLY A 86 1.16 6.95 -14.20
C GLY A 86 -0.16 6.27 -14.51
N PHE A 87 -0.12 4.99 -14.93
CA PHE A 87 -1.34 4.19 -15.10
C PHE A 87 -2.05 3.98 -13.77
N VAL A 88 -1.34 3.54 -12.73
CA VAL A 88 -1.91 3.30 -11.39
C VAL A 88 -2.45 4.61 -10.79
N GLY A 89 -1.73 5.73 -10.97
CA GLY A 89 -2.17 7.05 -10.55
C GLY A 89 -3.46 7.50 -11.25
N SER A 90 -3.54 7.30 -12.57
CA SER A 90 -4.74 7.59 -13.36
C SER A 90 -5.94 6.73 -12.91
N TYR A 91 -5.69 5.46 -12.59
CA TYR A 91 -6.71 4.56 -12.08
C TYR A 91 -7.25 5.01 -10.71
N LEU A 92 -6.37 5.41 -9.79
CA LEU A 92 -6.77 6.00 -8.49
C LEU A 92 -7.57 7.29 -8.67
N GLN A 93 -7.18 8.16 -9.60
CA GLN A 93 -7.95 9.38 -9.90
C GLN A 93 -9.35 9.06 -10.47
N ALA A 94 -9.49 7.98 -11.24
CA ALA A 94 -10.79 7.52 -11.71
C ALA A 94 -11.67 7.05 -10.54
N LEU A 95 -11.13 6.22 -9.64
CA LEU A 95 -11.82 5.80 -8.42
C LEU A 95 -12.28 6.98 -7.55
N ALA A 96 -11.45 8.03 -7.44
CA ALA A 96 -11.80 9.24 -6.71
C ALA A 96 -13.01 9.97 -7.34
N LYS A 97 -13.10 10.01 -8.68
CA LYS A 97 -14.22 10.62 -9.41
C LYS A 97 -15.50 9.79 -9.32
N GLU A 98 -15.37 8.48 -9.12
CA GLU A 98 -16.48 7.56 -8.88
C GLU A 98 -17.02 7.63 -7.44
N GLY A 99 -16.39 8.42 -6.57
CA GLY A 99 -16.81 8.61 -5.18
C GLY A 99 -16.26 7.56 -4.20
N THR A 100 -15.17 6.89 -4.54
CA THR A 100 -14.43 6.08 -3.56
C THR A 100 -13.81 7.01 -2.51
N GLU A 101 -13.99 6.71 -1.21
CA GLU A 101 -13.50 7.56 -0.13
C GLU A 101 -12.09 7.15 0.30
N ALA A 102 -11.80 5.84 0.42
CA ALA A 102 -10.46 5.36 0.71
C ALA A 102 -10.04 4.07 -0.02
N VAL A 103 -8.78 4.03 -0.46
CA VAL A 103 -8.15 2.91 -1.17
C VAL A 103 -6.90 2.44 -0.44
N LEU A 104 -6.79 1.14 -0.21
CA LEU A 104 -5.53 0.50 0.19
C LEU A 104 -4.82 -0.09 -1.03
N VAL A 105 -3.57 0.28 -1.25
CA VAL A 105 -2.71 -0.23 -2.32
C VAL A 105 -1.57 -1.04 -1.71
N VAL A 106 -1.46 -2.34 -2.02
CA VAL A 106 -0.36 -3.20 -1.55
C VAL A 106 0.56 -3.59 -2.72
N SER A 107 1.79 -3.06 -2.71
CA SER A 107 2.70 -3.14 -3.86
C SER A 107 4.19 -3.23 -3.43
N HIS A 108 5.13 -2.86 -4.30
CA HIS A 108 6.56 -3.10 -4.20
C HIS A 108 7.38 -1.83 -4.48
N LEU A 109 8.67 -1.87 -4.13
CA LEU A 109 9.64 -0.95 -4.71
C LEU A 109 10.00 -1.38 -6.15
N PRO A 110 10.33 -0.41 -7.03
CA PRO A 110 10.32 1.02 -6.77
C PRO A 110 8.92 1.67 -6.87
N LEU A 111 7.92 0.95 -7.37
CA LEU A 111 6.59 1.47 -7.72
C LEU A 111 5.91 2.25 -6.59
N VAL A 112 5.91 1.79 -5.34
CA VAL A 112 5.26 2.53 -4.23
C VAL A 112 5.84 3.93 -4.00
N GLY A 113 7.14 4.12 -4.24
CA GLY A 113 7.77 5.43 -4.16
C GLY A 113 7.39 6.31 -5.35
N TYR A 114 7.42 5.74 -6.56
CA TYR A 114 7.02 6.44 -7.77
C TYR A 114 5.54 6.82 -7.77
N LEU A 115 4.67 6.00 -7.20
CA LEU A 115 3.24 6.29 -7.08
C LEU A 115 2.98 7.49 -6.17
N VAL A 116 3.72 7.65 -5.07
CA VAL A 116 3.62 8.86 -4.24
C VAL A 116 4.02 10.10 -5.05
N ALA A 117 5.15 10.06 -5.76
CA ALA A 117 5.63 11.18 -6.57
C ALA A 117 4.68 11.52 -7.74
N GLU A 118 4.08 10.51 -8.36
CA GLU A 118 3.08 10.66 -9.42
C GLU A 118 1.83 11.37 -8.91
N LEU A 119 1.31 10.92 -7.76
CA LEU A 119 0.12 11.52 -7.15
C LEU A 119 0.41 12.91 -6.56
N CYS A 120 1.62 13.14 -6.06
CA CYS A 120 2.03 14.36 -5.36
C CYS A 120 3.19 15.03 -6.09
N PRO A 121 2.95 15.89 -7.11
CA PRO A 121 4.01 16.45 -7.95
C PRO A 121 5.08 17.30 -7.23
N ALA A 122 4.79 17.74 -6.00
CA ALA A 122 5.74 18.49 -5.18
C ALA A 122 6.72 17.58 -4.41
N GLU A 123 6.47 16.27 -4.37
CA GLU A 123 7.23 15.30 -3.60
C GLU A 123 8.18 14.50 -4.50
N ASN A 124 9.36 14.17 -3.96
CA ASN A 124 10.21 13.15 -4.56
C ASN A 124 9.71 11.76 -4.15
N ALA A 125 10.09 10.72 -4.90
CA ALA A 125 9.76 9.34 -4.55
C ALA A 125 10.35 8.96 -3.17
N PRO A 126 9.52 8.73 -2.14
CA PRO A 126 10.01 8.43 -0.81
C PRO A 126 10.49 6.98 -0.73
N MET A 127 11.40 6.73 0.22
CA MET A 127 11.84 5.38 0.55
C MET A 127 10.77 4.64 1.34
N PHE A 128 10.56 3.36 1.05
CA PHE A 128 9.64 2.50 1.82
C PHE A 128 10.38 1.36 2.50
N ALA A 129 10.24 1.26 3.82
CA ALA A 129 10.53 0.02 4.55
C ALA A 129 9.45 -1.04 4.22
N THR A 130 9.77 -2.32 4.40
CA THR A 130 8.78 -3.41 4.32
C THR A 130 7.65 -3.17 5.31
N SER A 131 6.42 -3.48 4.90
CA SER A 131 5.17 -3.16 5.62
C SER A 131 4.92 -1.65 5.86
N GLY A 132 5.79 -0.75 5.40
CA GLY A 132 5.61 0.69 5.57
C GLY A 132 4.42 1.21 4.78
N ILE A 133 3.70 2.18 5.35
CA ILE A 133 2.48 2.77 4.79
C ILE A 133 2.69 4.28 4.64
N ALA A 134 2.38 4.79 3.45
CA ALA A 134 2.21 6.21 3.17
C ALA A 134 0.73 6.53 2.99
N SER A 135 0.34 7.72 3.40
CA SER A 135 -1.00 8.27 3.20
C SER A 135 -0.93 9.44 2.24
N VAL A 136 -1.77 9.40 1.21
CA VAL A 136 -1.93 10.46 0.22
C VAL A 136 -3.40 10.86 0.13
N SER A 137 -3.70 12.14 0.26
CA SER A 137 -5.04 12.69 0.07
C SER A 137 -5.20 13.23 -1.34
N ILE A 138 -6.04 12.62 -2.16
CA ILE A 138 -6.36 13.09 -3.52
C ILE A 138 -7.55 14.05 -3.45
N ASP A 139 -7.33 15.27 -3.93
CA ASP A 139 -8.36 16.26 -4.21
C ASP A 139 -9.10 15.90 -5.50
N THR A 140 -10.36 15.47 -5.40
CA THR A 140 -11.13 14.93 -6.54
C THR A 140 -11.28 15.92 -7.72
N PRO A 141 -11.55 17.23 -7.51
CA PRO A 141 -11.61 18.20 -8.60
C PRO A 141 -10.31 18.38 -9.38
N SER A 142 -9.17 18.47 -8.70
CA SER A 142 -7.87 18.71 -9.36
C SER A 142 -7.12 17.42 -9.73
N GLY A 143 -7.46 16.29 -9.12
CA GLY A 143 -6.75 15.02 -9.22
C GLY A 143 -5.37 15.01 -8.55
N ARG A 144 -4.98 16.11 -7.89
CA ARG A 144 -3.67 16.24 -7.23
C ARG A 144 -3.72 15.67 -5.81
N GLY A 145 -2.65 14.99 -5.44
CA GLY A 145 -2.42 14.42 -4.13
C GLY A 145 -1.62 15.35 -3.20
N VAL A 146 -1.88 15.23 -1.91
CA VAL A 146 -1.05 15.73 -0.81
C VAL A 146 -0.47 14.53 -0.08
N PHE A 147 0.84 14.51 0.15
CA PHE A 147 1.49 13.49 0.96
C PHE A 147 1.31 13.82 2.45
N ASP A 148 0.44 13.09 3.13
CA ASP A 148 0.02 13.42 4.49
C ASP A 148 1.04 12.96 5.53
N TRP A 149 1.44 11.69 5.43
CA TRP A 149 2.36 11.05 6.37
C TRP A 149 2.88 9.72 5.84
N GLN A 150 3.96 9.24 6.46
CA GLN A 150 4.47 7.88 6.26
C GLN A 150 4.92 7.27 7.59
N VAL A 151 4.55 6.01 7.81
CA VAL A 151 4.90 5.25 9.01
C VAL A 151 5.42 3.86 8.64
N SER A 152 6.46 3.43 9.34
CA SER A 152 7.10 2.13 9.19
C SER A 152 7.04 1.32 10.49
N PRO A 153 7.20 -0.02 10.42
CA PRO A 153 7.24 -0.87 11.62
C PRO A 153 8.29 -0.43 12.65
N ALA A 154 9.45 0.05 12.18
CA ALA A 154 10.53 0.53 13.05
C ALA A 154 10.12 1.78 13.85
N GLN A 155 9.39 2.71 13.24
CA GLN A 155 8.89 3.91 13.93
C GLN A 155 7.84 3.57 15.00
N LEU A 156 7.05 2.51 14.81
CA LEU A 156 6.11 2.05 15.84
C LEU A 156 6.81 1.41 17.04
N ALA A 157 7.93 0.72 16.81
CA ALA A 157 8.70 0.08 17.88
C ALA A 157 9.34 1.08 18.86
N LEU A 158 9.60 2.31 18.39
CA LEU A 158 10.22 3.38 19.18
C LEU A 158 9.23 4.17 20.05
N LYS A 159 7.92 4.01 19.84
CA LYS A 159 6.86 4.74 20.58
C LYS A 159 6.36 3.98 21.82
N ARG A 160 7.22 3.16 22.43
CA ARG A 160 6.94 2.39 23.65
C ARG A 160 7.21 3.21 24.91
#